data_AF-A0A060BY31-F1
#
_entry.id   AF-A0A060BY31-F1
#
_cell.length_a   1.000
_cell.length_b   1.000
_cell.length_c   1.000
_cell.angle_alpha   90.00
_cell.angle_beta   90.00
_cell.angle_gamma   90.00
#
_symmetry.space_group_name_H-M   'P 1'
#
loop_
_entity.id
_entity.type
_entity.pdbx_description
1 polymer ?
#
loop_
_entity_poly.entity_id
_entity_poly.type
_entity_poly.pdbx_seq_one_letter_code
_entity_poly.pdbx_strand_id
1 'polypeptide(L)'
;MTATGRAEAGRLFAEAIARGRLLQEWLPYDFPWAVRGFFTQYRPLVGVMIEREIWPNVIAVARRHKIPVMLASARFSDSSLRKSLRAGRMMREAYESLDMVYAQTLEDAQRLEQAGAQAVRVSGTSVRPAPARSR
;
A
#
# COMPACT_ATOMS: atom_id res chain seq x y z
N MET A 1 3.57 7.49 4.64
CA MET A 1 2.79 8.31 5.61
C MET A 1 3.44 9.68 5.81
N THR A 2 2.68 10.77 5.67
CA THR A 2 3.14 12.16 5.91
C THR A 2 2.71 12.65 7.29
N ALA A 3 3.35 13.71 7.82
CA ALA A 3 3.00 14.32 9.12
C ALA A 3 1.52 14.70 9.21
N THR A 4 0.96 15.24 8.12
CA THR A 4 -0.46 15.62 8.04
C THR A 4 -1.39 14.40 8.07
N GLY A 5 -1.05 13.34 7.34
CA GLY A 5 -1.82 12.08 7.36
C GLY A 5 -1.83 11.43 8.75
N ARG A 6 -0.72 11.51 9.48
CA ARG A 6 -0.63 11.06 10.88
C ARG A 6 -1.53 11.87 11.80
N ALA A 7 -1.45 13.19 11.73
CA ALA A 7 -2.26 14.07 12.56
C ALA A 7 -3.76 13.82 12.34
N GLU A 8 -4.19 13.73 11.07
CA GLU A 8 -5.61 13.51 10.75
C GLU A 8 -6.09 12.11 11.16
N ALA A 9 -5.29 11.07 10.93
CA ALA A 9 -5.62 9.74 11.43
C ALA A 9 -5.68 9.68 12.96
N GLY A 10 -4.80 10.42 13.65
CA GLY A 10 -4.84 10.54 15.11
C GLY A 10 -6.14 11.18 15.60
N ARG A 11 -6.63 12.20 14.89
CA ARG A 11 -7.91 12.86 15.17
C ARG A 11 -9.10 11.95 14.88
N LEU A 12 -9.14 11.32 13.72
CA LEU A 12 -10.26 10.47 13.28
C LEU A 12 -10.40 9.19 14.12
N PHE A 13 -9.28 8.62 14.58
CA PHE A 13 -9.25 7.37 15.33
C PHE A 13 -8.91 7.54 16.82
N ALA A 14 -9.05 8.75 17.37
CA ALA A 14 -8.67 9.08 18.75
C ALA A 14 -9.26 8.09 19.78
N GLU A 15 -10.54 7.75 19.65
CA GLU A 15 -11.22 6.81 20.56
C GLU A 15 -10.67 5.37 20.44
N ALA A 16 -10.35 4.91 19.23
CA ALA A 16 -9.78 3.58 19.01
C ALA A 16 -8.35 3.50 19.57
N ILE A 17 -7.57 4.58 19.43
CA ILE A 17 -6.22 4.70 19.99
C ILE A 17 -6.27 4.72 21.51
N ALA A 18 -7.13 5.56 22.11
CA ALA A 18 -7.29 5.66 23.56
C ALA A 18 -7.72 4.33 24.21
N ARG A 19 -8.46 3.50 23.48
CA ARG A 19 -8.88 2.15 23.91
C ARG A 19 -7.89 1.04 23.56
N GLY A 20 -6.72 1.36 22.99
CA GLY A 20 -5.72 0.38 22.58
C GLY A 20 -6.14 -0.55 21.44
N ARG A 21 -7.20 -0.20 20.69
CA ARG A 21 -7.69 -0.99 19.54
C ARG A 21 -6.95 -0.65 18.24
N LEU A 22 -6.28 0.49 18.20
CA LEU A 22 -5.49 0.95 17.07
C LEU A 22 -4.16 1.50 17.58
N LEU A 23 -3.06 1.03 17.00
CA LEU A 23 -1.73 1.60 17.23
C LEU A 23 -1.33 2.40 15.99
N GLN A 24 -0.89 3.63 16.20
CA GLN A 24 -0.44 4.50 15.13
C GLN A 24 1.07 4.65 15.19
N GLU A 25 1.76 4.07 14.21
CA GLU A 25 3.22 4.03 14.17
C GLU A 25 3.77 4.49 12.83
N TRP A 26 5.02 4.97 12.85
CA TRP A 26 5.74 5.26 11.61
C TRP A 26 6.27 3.96 11.02
N LEU A 27 6.04 3.75 9.73
CA LEU A 27 6.74 2.69 9.01
C LEU A 27 8.25 3.00 9.03
N PRO A 28 9.13 2.02 9.27
CA PRO A 28 10.56 2.23 9.17
C PRO A 28 10.93 2.67 7.74
N TYR A 29 12.09 3.30 7.60
CA TYR A 29 12.74 3.40 6.30
C TYR A 29 12.93 2.00 5.71
N ASP A 30 12.81 1.88 4.38
CA ASP A 30 12.84 0.60 3.66
C ASP A 30 14.25 0.03 3.54
N PHE A 31 14.93 -0.10 4.66
CA PHE A 31 16.18 -0.82 4.82
C PHE A 31 15.91 -2.22 5.37
N PRO A 32 16.57 -3.27 4.86
CA PRO A 32 16.30 -4.65 5.25
C PRO A 32 16.32 -4.91 6.76
N TRP A 33 17.25 -4.28 7.50
CA TRP A 33 17.38 -4.46 8.94
C TRP A 33 16.26 -3.75 9.73
N ALA A 34 15.87 -2.54 9.32
CA ALA A 34 14.82 -1.77 9.96
C ALA A 34 13.46 -2.44 9.79
N VAL A 35 13.17 -2.91 8.57
CA VAL A 35 11.95 -3.67 8.25
C VAL A 35 11.89 -4.97 9.05
N ARG A 36 12.98 -5.73 9.15
CA ARG A 36 13.01 -6.97 9.96
C ARG A 36 12.71 -6.69 11.44
N GLY A 37 13.26 -5.60 11.99
CA GLY A 37 12.94 -5.15 13.35
C GLY A 37 11.46 -4.87 13.53
N PHE A 38 10.86 -4.13 12.60
CA PHE A 38 9.42 -3.83 12.60
C PHE A 38 8.55 -5.11 12.58
N PHE A 39 8.84 -6.06 11.69
CA PHE A 39 8.09 -7.32 11.62
C PHE A 39 8.25 -8.17 12.87
N THR A 40 9.44 -8.15 13.49
CA THR A 40 9.70 -8.88 14.75
C THR A 40 8.91 -8.28 15.91
N GLN A 41 8.84 -6.95 15.98
CA GLN A 41 8.14 -6.22 17.04
C GLN A 41 6.61 -6.33 16.92
N TYR A 42 6.07 -6.10 15.72
CA TYR A 42 4.61 -5.98 15.54
C TYR A 42 3.94 -7.27 15.07
N ARG A 43 4.69 -8.24 14.53
CA ARG A 43 4.18 -9.54 14.06
C ARG A 43 2.89 -9.43 13.22
N PRO A 44 2.90 -8.66 12.12
CA PRO A 44 1.69 -8.43 11.34
C PRO A 44 1.17 -9.74 10.72
N LEU A 45 -0.16 -9.85 10.62
CA LEU A 45 -0.84 -10.97 9.95
C LEU A 45 -1.19 -10.67 8.49
N VAL A 46 -1.30 -9.39 8.13
CA VAL A 46 -1.62 -8.90 6.79
C VAL A 46 -0.98 -7.52 6.58
N GLY A 47 -0.53 -7.24 5.36
CA GLY A 47 -0.09 -5.92 4.94
C GLY A 47 -1.10 -5.27 3.99
N VAL A 48 -1.50 -4.04 4.26
CA VAL A 48 -2.35 -3.25 3.35
C VAL A 48 -1.61 -1.99 2.96
N MET A 49 -1.14 -1.94 1.72
CA MET A 49 -0.52 -0.78 1.11
C MET A 49 -1.59 0.06 0.43
N ILE A 50 -1.44 1.39 0.44
CA ILE A 50 -2.42 2.31 -0.15
C ILE A 50 -1.79 3.12 -1.28
N GLU A 51 -2.55 3.31 -2.36
CA GLU A 51 -2.19 4.11 -3.54
C GLU A 51 -0.91 3.66 -4.25
N ARG A 52 0.22 4.27 -3.89
CA ARG A 52 1.55 4.10 -4.53
C ARG A 52 2.64 3.76 -3.51
N GLU A 53 2.27 3.41 -2.30
CA GLU A 53 3.22 3.07 -1.24
C GLU A 53 3.79 1.65 -1.43
N ILE A 54 4.67 1.51 -2.42
CA ILE A 54 5.41 0.27 -2.70
C ILE A 54 6.78 0.35 -2.03
N TRP A 55 7.02 -0.56 -1.10
CA TRP A 55 8.24 -0.67 -0.30
C TRP A 55 8.84 -2.06 -0.51
N PRO A 56 9.81 -2.22 -1.43
CA PRO A 56 10.32 -3.53 -1.82
C PRO A 56 10.85 -4.37 -0.66
N ASN A 57 11.56 -3.78 0.32
CA ASN A 57 12.07 -4.57 1.44
C ASN A 57 10.95 -4.99 2.39
N VAL A 58 9.95 -4.13 2.63
CA VAL A 58 8.72 -4.52 3.36
C VAL A 58 8.02 -5.70 2.69
N ILE A 59 7.78 -5.63 1.38
CA ILE A 59 7.11 -6.69 0.63
C ILE A 59 7.95 -7.96 0.62
N ALA A 60 9.27 -7.86 0.43
CA ALA A 60 10.17 -9.01 0.44
C ALA A 60 10.20 -9.71 1.81
N VAL A 61 10.22 -8.95 2.91
CA VAL A 61 10.14 -9.50 4.27
C VAL A 61 8.77 -10.12 4.52
N ALA A 62 7.67 -9.46 4.15
CA ALA A 62 6.32 -10.01 4.27
C ALA A 62 6.20 -11.37 3.54
N ARG A 63 6.67 -11.44 2.29
CA ARG A 63 6.69 -12.70 1.52
C ARG A 63 7.49 -13.79 2.21
N ARG A 64 8.69 -13.47 2.73
CA ARG A 64 9.52 -14.44 3.47
C ARG A 64 8.81 -14.99 4.72
N HIS A 65 8.00 -14.16 5.37
CA HIS A 65 7.21 -14.55 6.54
C HIS A 65 5.82 -15.10 6.18
N LYS A 66 5.50 -15.28 4.88
CA LYS A 66 4.19 -15.74 4.37
C LYS A 66 3.02 -14.85 4.83
N ILE A 67 3.29 -13.55 4.96
CA ILE A 67 2.28 -12.56 5.32
C ILE A 67 1.70 -12.01 4.02
N PRO A 68 0.39 -12.15 3.77
CA PRO A 68 -0.23 -11.64 2.56
C PRO A 68 -0.18 -10.12 2.53
N VAL A 69 0.14 -9.55 1.37
CA VAL A 69 0.19 -8.11 1.14
C VAL A 69 -0.74 -7.72 0.00
N MET A 70 -1.63 -6.78 0.27
CA MET A 70 -2.50 -6.17 -0.74
C MET A 70 -2.13 -4.72 -1.01
N LEU A 71 -2.32 -4.29 -2.25
CA LEU A 71 -2.30 -2.88 -2.63
C LEU A 71 -3.73 -2.41 -2.91
N ALA A 72 -4.26 -1.54 -2.04
CA ALA A 72 -5.60 -0.99 -2.14
C ALA A 72 -5.60 0.40 -2.78
N SER A 73 -6.68 0.71 -3.51
CA SER A 73 -6.90 2.02 -4.11
C SER A 73 -5.71 2.48 -4.98
N ALA A 74 -5.11 1.53 -5.71
CA ALA A 74 -3.88 1.72 -6.43
C ALA A 74 -4.06 2.74 -7.57
N ARG A 75 -3.16 3.73 -7.62
CA ARG A 75 -3.07 4.71 -8.70
C ARG A 75 -1.73 4.57 -9.35
N PHE A 76 -1.67 4.44 -10.67
CA PHE A 76 -0.42 4.15 -11.34
C PHE A 76 -0.29 4.95 -12.63
N SER A 77 0.46 6.05 -12.52
CA SER A 77 0.73 6.92 -13.67
C SER A 77 1.75 6.29 -14.62
N ASP A 78 1.70 6.69 -15.88
CA ASP A 78 2.69 6.34 -16.90
C ASP A 78 4.13 6.74 -16.50
N SER A 79 4.29 7.86 -15.80
CA SER A 79 5.59 8.24 -15.20
C SER A 79 6.05 7.30 -14.08
N SER A 80 5.12 6.70 -13.32
CA SER A 80 5.42 5.72 -12.28
C SER A 80 5.83 4.38 -12.89
N LEU A 81 5.15 3.97 -13.98
CA LEU A 81 5.53 2.80 -14.75
C LEU A 81 6.97 2.93 -15.27
N ARG A 82 7.32 4.04 -15.93
CA ARG A 82 8.70 4.25 -16.40
C ARG A 82 9.73 4.16 -15.29
N LYS A 83 9.44 4.72 -14.11
CA LYS A 83 10.33 4.64 -12.94
C LYS A 83 10.46 3.20 -12.43
N SER A 84 9.35 2.46 -12.37
CA SER A 84 9.34 1.05 -11.98
C SER A 84 10.22 0.22 -12.91
N LEU A 85 10.03 0.37 -14.23
CA LEU A 85 10.81 -0.34 -15.24
C LEU A 85 12.30 0.01 -15.17
N ARG A 86 12.65 1.28 -14.91
CA ARG A 86 14.03 1.73 -14.72
C ARG A 86 14.68 1.21 -13.43
N ALA A 87 13.90 1.04 -12.37
CA ALA A 87 14.37 0.47 -11.10
C ALA A 87 14.61 -1.04 -11.20
N GLY A 88 14.21 -1.66 -12.31
CA GLY A 88 14.62 -3.00 -12.71
C GLY A 88 14.01 -4.11 -11.85
N ARG A 89 14.80 -5.18 -11.67
CA ARG A 89 14.34 -6.46 -11.10
C ARG A 89 13.75 -6.32 -9.70
N MET A 90 14.31 -5.45 -8.86
CA MET A 90 13.86 -5.27 -7.47
C MET A 90 12.41 -4.79 -7.38
N MET A 91 12.04 -3.77 -8.17
CA MET A 91 10.66 -3.29 -8.17
C MET A 91 9.71 -4.30 -8.79
N ARG A 92 10.13 -4.94 -9.89
CA ARG A 92 9.34 -5.99 -10.52
C ARG A 92 9.02 -7.14 -9.56
N GLU A 93 10.03 -7.63 -8.83
CA GLU A 93 9.83 -8.66 -7.80
C GLU A 93 8.89 -8.19 -6.69
N ALA A 94 8.94 -6.91 -6.32
CA ALA A 94 8.03 -6.34 -5.33
C ALA A 94 6.57 -6.37 -5.82
N TYR A 95 6.30 -5.97 -7.07
CA TYR A 95 4.95 -6.04 -7.63
C TYR A 95 4.47 -7.48 -7.81
N GLU A 96 5.33 -8.38 -8.29
CA GLU A 96 5.03 -9.81 -8.44
C GLU A 96 4.74 -10.50 -7.10
N SER A 97 5.23 -9.94 -6.00
CA SER A 97 5.03 -10.48 -4.65
C SER A 97 3.77 -9.98 -3.95
N LEU A 98 2.96 -9.13 -4.60
CA LEU A 98 1.67 -8.70 -4.07
C LEU A 98 0.63 -9.80 -4.30
N ASP A 99 -0.12 -10.16 -3.24
CA ASP A 99 -1.15 -11.21 -3.32
C ASP A 99 -2.43 -10.70 -3.99
N MET A 100 -2.76 -9.42 -3.77
CA MET A 100 -3.96 -8.79 -4.30
C MET A 100 -3.75 -7.31 -4.61
N VAL A 101 -4.22 -6.86 -5.77
CA VAL A 101 -4.12 -5.46 -6.17
C VAL A 101 -5.47 -4.92 -6.60
N TYR A 102 -5.91 -3.83 -5.99
CA TYR A 102 -7.14 -3.12 -6.33
C TYR A 102 -6.81 -1.77 -6.96
N ALA A 103 -6.85 -1.71 -8.28
CA ALA A 103 -6.67 -0.49 -9.05
C ALA A 103 -7.94 0.37 -9.06
N GLN A 104 -7.76 1.69 -9.06
CA GLN A 104 -8.89 2.63 -9.15
C GLN A 104 -9.51 2.65 -10.54
N THR A 105 -8.67 2.60 -11.59
CA THR A 105 -9.10 2.63 -12.99
C THR A 105 -8.55 1.43 -13.77
N LEU A 106 -9.13 1.17 -14.94
CA LEU A 106 -8.63 0.15 -15.86
C LEU A 106 -7.20 0.48 -16.35
N GLU A 107 -6.90 1.76 -16.59
CA GLU A 107 -5.57 2.18 -17.01
C GLU A 107 -4.52 1.94 -15.93
N ASP A 108 -4.86 2.21 -14.67
CA ASP A 108 -3.99 1.91 -13.54
C ASP A 108 -3.71 0.41 -13.46
N ALA A 109 -4.76 -0.42 -13.65
CA ALA A 109 -4.64 -1.87 -13.64
C ALA A 109 -3.66 -2.36 -14.72
N GLN A 110 -3.84 -1.92 -15.96
CA GLN A 110 -2.98 -2.30 -17.08
C GLN A 110 -1.51 -1.93 -16.83
N ARG A 111 -1.25 -0.74 -16.28
CA ARG A 111 0.12 -0.32 -15.99
C ARG A 111 0.72 -1.05 -14.79
N LEU A 112 -0.08 -1.44 -13.80
CA LEU A 112 0.36 -2.28 -12.68
C LEU A 112 0.72 -3.69 -13.16
N GLU A 113 -0.08 -4.28 -14.04
CA GLU A 113 0.23 -5.56 -14.68
C GLU A 113 1.55 -5.48 -15.48
N GLN A 114 1.75 -4.40 -16.26
CA GLN A 114 3.02 -4.15 -16.95
C GLN A 114 4.21 -4.00 -16.01
N ALA A 115 4.00 -3.48 -14.80
CA ALA A 115 5.04 -3.38 -13.77
C ALA A 115 5.37 -4.73 -13.10
N GLY A 116 4.55 -5.76 -13.32
CA GLY A 116 4.72 -7.12 -12.77
C GLY A 116 3.66 -7.53 -11.75
N ALA A 117 2.68 -6.67 -11.43
CA ALA A 117 1.65 -7.02 -10.47
C ALA A 117 0.77 -8.16 -10.98
N GLN A 118 0.42 -9.09 -10.09
CA GLN A 118 -0.48 -10.20 -10.38
C GLN A 118 -1.84 -9.98 -9.70
N ALA A 119 -2.86 -10.70 -10.17
CA ALA A 119 -4.22 -10.68 -9.61
C ALA A 119 -4.81 -9.26 -9.44
N VAL A 120 -4.60 -8.40 -10.43
CA VAL A 120 -5.10 -7.02 -10.41
C VAL A 120 -6.61 -6.99 -10.69
N ARG A 121 -7.35 -6.27 -9.84
CA ARG A 121 -8.79 -6.06 -9.97
C ARG A 121 -9.10 -4.58 -9.99
N VAL A 122 -10.08 -4.18 -10.80
CA VAL A 122 -10.58 -2.80 -10.81
C VAL A 122 -11.68 -2.68 -9.76
N SER A 123 -11.47 -1.83 -8.75
CA SER A 123 -12.46 -1.60 -7.68
C SER A 123 -13.29 -0.33 -7.87
N GLY A 124 -12.92 0.52 -8.85
CA GLY A 124 -13.47 1.87 -8.97
C GLY A 124 -12.94 2.83 -7.89
N THR A 125 -13.27 4.10 -8.02
CA THR A 125 -12.85 5.13 -7.05
C THR A 125 -13.65 4.97 -5.74
N SER A 126 -12.98 4.87 -4.59
CA SER A 126 -13.63 4.80 -3.27
C SER A 126 -14.33 6.12 -2.85
N VAL A 127 -14.32 7.14 -3.71
CA VAL A 127 -15.08 8.37 -3.54
C VAL A 127 -16.53 8.08 -3.91
N ARG A 128 -17.36 7.87 -2.89
CA ARG A 128 -18.81 8.03 -3.03
C ARG A 128 -19.05 9.46 -3.57
N PRO A 129 -19.65 9.67 -4.74
CA PRO A 129 -20.04 11.02 -5.14
C PRO A 129 -20.99 11.55 -4.06
N ALA A 130 -20.69 12.73 -3.50
CA ALA A 130 -21.61 13.41 -2.60
C ALA A 130 -22.97 13.55 -3.31
N PRO A 131 -24.10 13.29 -2.63
CA PRO A 131 -25.40 13.49 -3.25
C PRO A 131 -25.49 14.93 -3.75
N ALA A 132 -25.82 15.09 -5.04
CA ALA A 132 -26.03 16.38 -5.65
C ALA A 132 -27.05 17.14 -4.79
N ARG A 133 -26.67 18.30 -4.25
CA ARG A 133 -27.61 19.19 -3.57
C ARG A 133 -28.65 19.62 -4.60
N SER A 134 -29.86 19.11 -4.49
CA SER A 134 -31.02 19.65 -5.18
C SER A 134 -31.22 21.09 -4.71
N ARG A 135 -31.32 22.00 -5.68
CA ARG A 135 -31.83 23.36 -5.46
C ARG A 135 -33.32 23.31 -5.18
#